data_AF-A0A229UIT9-F1
#
_entry.id   AF-A0A229UIT9-F1
#
_cell.length_a   1.000
_cell.length_b   1.000
_cell.length_c   1.000
_cell.angle_alpha   90.00
_cell.angle_beta   90.00
_cell.angle_gamma   90.00
#
_symmetry.space_group_name_H-M   'P 1'
#
loop_
_entity.id
_entity.type
_entity.pdbx_description
1 polymer ?
#
loop_
_entity_poly.entity_id
_entity_poly.type
_entity_poly.pdbx_seq_one_letter_code
_entity_poly.pdbx_strand_id
1 'polypeptide(L)' 'MGERDASYTLAGIVELDDAFFGAPTEGGKRGRGTEKTPVLVALSLDKKGCPKYLKMHVIPDVKGTTLVNFA' A
#
# COMPACT_ATOMS: atom_id res chain seq x y z
N MET A 1 11.02 18.39 2.58
CA MET A 1 10.16 17.29 2.09
C MET A 1 9.17 16.83 3.17
N GLY A 2 9.58 16.74 4.45
CA GLY A 2 8.69 16.30 5.55
C GLY A 2 7.49 17.20 5.92
N GLU A 3 7.57 18.52 5.76
CA GLU A 3 6.43 19.41 6.11
C GLU A 3 5.21 19.22 5.20
N ARG A 4 5.43 18.87 3.93
CA ARG A 4 4.32 18.56 3.00
C ARG A 4 3.67 17.23 3.36
N ASP A 5 4.46 16.19 3.63
CA ASP A 5 3.95 14.87 4.04
C ASP A 5 3.12 14.94 5.33
N ALA A 6 3.51 15.77 6.30
CA ALA A 6 2.73 16.00 7.51
C ALA A 6 1.31 16.53 7.21
N SER A 7 1.15 17.27 6.11
CA SER A 7 -0.16 17.79 5.66
C SER A 7 -1.03 16.71 4.98
N TYR A 8 -0.46 15.57 4.60
CA TYR A 8 -1.13 14.44 3.94
C TYR A 8 -1.36 13.27 4.90
N THR A 9 -1.81 13.59 6.11
CA THR A 9 -2.17 12.57 7.09
C THR A 9 -3.46 11.88 6.65
N LEU A 10 -3.45 10.55 6.60
CA LEU A 10 -4.65 9.75 6.34
C LEU A 10 -5.59 9.89 7.54
N ALA A 11 -6.81 10.35 7.30
CA ALA A 11 -7.79 10.60 8.35
C ALA A 11 -9.20 10.23 7.87
N GLY A 12 -10.07 9.89 8.83
CA GLY A 12 -11.43 9.42 8.53
C GLY A 12 -11.47 7.92 8.24
N ILE A 13 -12.25 7.52 7.23
CA ILE A 13 -12.27 6.14 6.76
C ILE A 13 -11.02 5.94 5.89
N VAL A 14 -10.23 4.92 6.20
CA VAL A 14 -9.05 4.55 5.42
C VAL A 14 -9.25 3.12 4.91
N GLU A 15 -9.26 2.97 3.59
CA GLU A 15 -9.26 1.67 2.94
C GLU A 15 -7.82 1.23 2.71
N LEU A 16 -7.52 -0.01 3.12
CA LEU A 16 -6.22 -0.63 2.95
C LEU A 16 -6.33 -1.77 1.93
N ASP A 17 -5.42 -1.77 0.96
CA ASP A 17 -5.31 -2.80 -0.06
C ASP A 17 -3.84 -3.09 -0.38
N ASP A 18 -3.56 -4.24 -0.97
CA ASP A 18 -2.22 -4.64 -1.39
C ASP A 18 -2.09 -4.73 -2.91
N ALA A 19 -0.95 -4.25 -3.44
CA ALA A 19 -0.63 -4.28 -4.85
C ALA A 19 0.74 -4.93 -5.08
N PHE A 20 0.87 -5.67 -6.18
CA PHE A 20 2.11 -6.35 -6.55
C PHE A 20 2.63 -5.81 -7.89
N PHE A 21 3.75 -5.09 -7.85
CA PHE A 21 4.37 -4.50 -9.03
C PHE A 21 5.51 -5.36 -9.56
N GLY A 22 5.63 -5.44 -10.89
CA GLY A 22 6.70 -6.17 -11.57
C GLY A 22 6.21 -7.32 -12.45
N ALA A 23 7.13 -7.80 -13.29
CA ALA A 23 6.92 -8.94 -14.18
C ALA A 23 7.43 -10.24 -13.52
N PRO A 24 6.95 -11.41 -13.97
CA PRO A 24 7.56 -12.68 -13.58
C PRO A 24 9.02 -12.75 -14.02
N THR A 25 9.89 -13.24 -13.13
CA THR A 25 11.28 -13.61 -13.46
C THR A 25 11.29 -14.75 -14.47
N GLU A 26 12.20 -14.74 -15.45
CA GLU A 26 12.35 -15.83 -16.41
C GLU A 26 12.61 -17.17 -15.69
N GLY A 27 11.83 -18.21 -16.04
CA GLY A 27 11.87 -19.50 -15.34
C GLY A 27 11.22 -19.50 -13.94
N GLY A 28 10.72 -18.37 -13.47
CA GLY A 28 10.06 -18.21 -12.17
C GLY A 28 8.57 -18.58 -12.16
N LYS A 29 7.97 -18.45 -10.97
CA LYS A 29 6.53 -18.68 -10.79
C LYS A 29 5.71 -17.60 -11.49
N ARG A 30 4.51 -17.98 -11.95
CA ARG A 30 3.50 -17.06 -12.49
C ARG A 30 2.38 -16.86 -11.48
N GLY A 31 1.89 -15.62 -11.32
CA GLY A 31 0.76 -15.31 -10.43
C GLY A 31 1.17 -15.11 -8.97
N ARG A 32 0.46 -15.75 -8.03
CA ARG A 32 0.76 -15.65 -6.58
C ARG A 32 2.11 -16.32 -6.27
N GLY A 33 2.96 -15.66 -5.48
CA GLY A 33 4.31 -16.13 -5.16
C GLY A 33 5.35 -15.88 -6.26
N THR A 34 5.04 -15.00 -7.22
CA THR A 34 6.04 -14.40 -8.12
C THR A 34 6.88 -13.38 -7.33
N GLU A 35 8.12 -13.13 -7.73
CA GLU A 35 9.03 -12.11 -7.17
C GLU A 35 8.60 -10.67 -7.51
N LYS A 36 7.33 -10.36 -7.30
CA LYS A 36 6.79 -9.01 -7.47
C LYS A 36 6.99 -8.21 -6.19
N THR A 37 7.26 -6.92 -6.33
CA THR A 37 7.37 -5.98 -5.22
C THR A 37 5.99 -5.76 -4.59
N PRO A 38 5.76 -6.18 -3.33
CA PRO A 38 4.52 -5.90 -2.65
C PRO A 38 4.51 -4.45 -2.16
N VAL A 39 3.38 -3.79 -2.35
CA VAL A 39 3.14 -2.40 -1.96
C VAL A 39 1.82 -2.37 -1.21
N LEU A 40 1.85 -1.83 0.00
CA LEU A 40 0.63 -1.51 0.73
C LEU A 40 0.11 -0.16 0.27
N VAL A 41 -1.19 -0.09 0.03
CA VAL A 41 -1.90 1.07 -0.46
C VAL A 41 -2.96 1.45 0.55
N ALA A 42 -2.93 2.71 0.99
CA ALA A 42 -3.86 3.25 1.96
C ALA A 42 -4.54 4.49 1.39
N LEU A 43 -5.86 4.42 1.22
CA LEU A 43 -6.68 5.47 0.67
C LEU A 43 -7.59 6.04 1.75
N SER A 44 -7.45 7.33 2.04
CA SER A 44 -8.40 8.04 2.89
C SER A 44 -9.61 8.52 2.09
N LEU A 45 -10.78 8.38 2.69
CA LEU A 45 -12.06 8.83 2.15
C LEU A 45 -12.61 9.99 2.99
N ASP A 46 -13.31 10.90 2.34
CA ASP A 46 -14.09 11.92 3.04
C ASP A 46 -15.41 11.36 3.60
N LYS A 47 -16.20 12.20 4.28
CA LYS A 47 -17.48 11.81 4.88
C LYS A 47 -18.54 11.36 3.86
N LYS A 48 -18.35 11.64 2.56
CA LYS A 48 -19.23 11.23 1.46
C LYS A 48 -18.70 9.97 0.75
N GLY A 49 -17.57 9.41 1.20
CA GLY A 49 -16.93 8.26 0.58
C GLY A 49 -16.07 8.62 -0.63
N CYS A 50 -15.74 9.89 -0.85
CA CYS A 50 -14.90 10.31 -1.97
C CYS A 50 -13.40 10.21 -1.61
N PRO A 51 -12.54 9.73 -2.52
CA PRO A 51 -11.11 9.58 -2.28
C PRO A 51 -10.41 10.93 -2.05
N LYS A 52 -9.52 10.98 -1.05
CA LYS A 52 -8.76 12.18 -0.67
C LYS A 52 -7.25 12.01 -0.84
N TYR A 53 -6.63 11.21 0.02
CA TYR A 53 -5.18 11.04 0.07
C TYR A 53 -4.82 9.57 -0.03
N LEU A 54 -3.83 9.27 -0.87
CA LEU A 54 -3.30 7.94 -1.09
C LEU A 54 -1.86 7.88 -0.55
N LYS A 55 -1.56 6.89 0.27
CA LYS A 55 -0.20 6.55 0.70
C LYS A 55 0.14 5.17 0.17
N MET A 56 1.26 5.07 -0.54
CA MET A 56 1.79 3.81 -1.04
C MET A 56 3.14 3.55 -0.38
N HIS A 57 3.32 2.35 0.17
CA HIS A 57 4.56 1.97 0.83
C HIS A 57 5.01 0.58 0.36
N VAL A 58 6.25 0.49 -0.10
CA VAL A 58 6.86 -0.80 -0.41
C VAL A 58 7.08 -1.55 0.89
N ILE A 59 6.53 -2.76 0.97
CA ILE A 59 6.64 -3.62 2.15
C ILE A 59 7.48 -4.85 1.81
N PRO A 60 8.17 -5.45 2.78
CA PRO A 60 8.93 -6.68 2.55
C PRO A 60 8.03 -7.89 2.29
N ASP A 61 6.86 -7.97 2.93
CA ASP A 61 5.87 -9.03 2.75
C ASP A 61 4.47 -8.61 3.23
N VAL A 62 3.43 -9.32 2.77
CA VAL A 62 2.02 -9.12 3.17
C VAL A 62 1.68 -10.02 4.37
N LYS A 63 2.48 -9.96 5.45
CA LYS A 63 2.17 -10.65 6.71
C LYS A 63 1.52 -9.70 7.70
N GLY A 64 0.68 -10.23 8.59
CA GLY A 64 0.00 -9.44 9.63
C GLY A 64 0.95 -8.58 10.47
N THR A 65 2.15 -9.09 10.79
CA THR A 65 3.18 -8.32 11.52
C THR A 65 3.67 -7.08 10.77
N THR A 66 3.83 -7.20 9.44
CA THR A 66 4.28 -6.11 8.58
C THR A 66 3.18 -5.07 8.39
N LEU A 67 1.93 -5.52 8.28
CA LEU A 67 0.76 -4.65 8.14
C LEU A 67 0.47 -3.83 9.41
N VAL A 68 0.65 -4.40 10.59
CA VAL A 68 0.45 -3.67 11.87
C VAL A 68 1.43 -2.49 12.00
N ASN A 69 2.65 -2.61 11.47
CA ASN A 69 3.67 -1.57 11.55
C ASN A 69 3.49 -0.42 10.53
N PHE A 70 2.46 -0.47 9.68
CA PHE A 70 2.22 0.56 8.67
C PHE A 70 1.52 1.81 9.22
N ALA A 71 0.86 1.70 10.38
CA ALA A 71 0.10 2.76 11.03
C ALA A 71 0.96 3.57 12.03
#